data_AF-A0A430KS89-F1
#
_entry.id   AF-A0A430KS89-F1
#
_cell.length_a   1.000
_cell.length_b   1.000
_cell.length_c   1.000
_cell.angle_alpha   90.00
_cell.angle_beta   90.00
_cell.angle_gamma   90.00
#
_symmetry.space_group_name_H-M   'P 1'
#
loop_
_entity.id
_entity.type
_entity.pdbx_description
1 polymer ?
#
loop_
_entity_poly.entity_id
_entity_poly.type
_entity_poly.pdbx_seq_one_letter_code
_entity_poly.pdbx_strand_id
1 'polypeptide(L)'
;MSKALFLTLTLFMVSGCQTMSSLSFPFLSSPAKSTKPSCLSGNIDLWVEQEQQYQQAQGSAKNEMLKQAIESEQKATLAILLSQPGNTTAQLKKSIALFEQFDLNQNPECDAEQYLLVRYHYTQAVMTLQQALNNADLERKALSAERDKLKQQIEALTRIENELSR
;
A
#
# COMPACT_ATOMS: atom_id res chain seq x y z
N MET A 1 -10.82 -4.43 -59.24
CA MET A 1 -11.67 -5.48 -58.65
C MET A 1 -10.73 -6.62 -58.24
N SER A 2 -10.68 -7.19 -57.05
CA SER A 2 -11.46 -7.08 -55.82
C SER A 2 -10.53 -7.65 -54.73
N LYS A 3 -9.91 -6.86 -53.85
CA LYS A 3 -10.38 -6.52 -52.48
C LYS A 3 -10.90 -7.68 -51.61
N ALA A 4 -10.56 -8.94 -51.90
CA ALA A 4 -11.14 -10.10 -51.21
C ALA A 4 -10.14 -10.94 -50.38
N LEU A 5 -9.06 -10.36 -49.83
CA LEU A 5 -8.05 -11.18 -49.12
C LEU A 5 -7.49 -10.62 -47.81
N PHE A 6 -8.04 -9.52 -47.28
CA PHE A 6 -7.55 -8.90 -46.04
C PHE A 6 -8.61 -8.70 -44.95
N LEU A 7 -9.73 -9.42 -45.02
CA LEU A 7 -10.90 -9.20 -44.15
C LEU A 7 -11.34 -10.44 -43.35
N THR A 8 -10.47 -11.44 -43.21
CA THR A 8 -10.76 -12.68 -42.46
C THR A 8 -9.78 -12.99 -41.33
N LEU A 9 -8.75 -12.16 -41.10
CA LEU A 9 -7.72 -12.39 -40.08
C LEU A 9 -7.78 -11.43 -38.88
N THR A 10 -8.90 -10.73 -38.68
CA THR A 10 -9.09 -9.78 -37.56
C THR A 10 -10.31 -10.10 -36.69
N LEU A 11 -10.81 -11.35 -36.73
CA LEU A 11 -11.97 -11.77 -35.93
C LEU A 11 -11.68 -12.88 -34.90
N PHE A 12 -10.42 -13.26 -34.67
CA PHE A 12 -10.06 -14.37 -33.76
C PHE A 12 -9.32 -13.94 -32.47
N MET A 13 -9.15 -12.65 -32.21
CA MET A 13 -8.46 -12.16 -31.00
C MET A 13 -9.40 -11.55 -29.94
N VAL A 14 -10.70 -11.83 -30.03
CA VAL A 14 -11.69 -11.51 -28.99
C VAL A 14 -12.53 -12.75 -28.66
N SER A 15 -11.85 -13.88 -28.40
CA SER A 15 -12.42 -14.92 -27.56
C SER A 15 -11.90 -14.70 -26.15
N GLY A 16 -12.60 -13.84 -25.42
CA GLY A 16 -12.46 -13.77 -23.97
C GLY A 16 -12.63 -15.18 -23.40
N CYS A 17 -11.69 -15.59 -22.55
CA CYS A 17 -11.76 -16.82 -21.79
C CYS A 17 -12.96 -16.71 -20.84
N GLN A 18 -14.14 -17.16 -21.29
CA GLN A 18 -15.28 -17.42 -20.43
C GLN A 18 -15.01 -18.75 -19.75
N THR A 19 -14.37 -18.72 -18.58
CA THR A 19 -14.23 -19.90 -17.72
C THR A 19 -15.61 -20.31 -17.24
N MET A 20 -16.11 -21.35 -17.89
CA MET A 20 -17.29 -22.14 -17.56
C MET A 20 -17.21 -22.76 -16.16
N SER A 21 -18.41 -22.85 -15.57
CA SER A 21 -18.89 -23.97 -14.77
C SER A 21 -18.45 -24.07 -13.30
N SER A 22 -19.25 -23.39 -12.48
CA SER A 22 -19.99 -23.98 -11.35
C SER A 22 -19.65 -25.44 -10.99
N LEU A 23 -18.80 -25.62 -9.99
CA LEU A 23 -18.73 -26.85 -9.21
C LEU A 23 -19.86 -26.82 -8.17
N SER A 24 -21.01 -27.38 -8.55
CA SER A 24 -22.10 -27.69 -7.63
C SER A 24 -21.72 -28.94 -6.82
N PHE A 25 -21.23 -28.75 -5.58
CA PHE A 25 -21.16 -29.82 -4.59
C PHE A 25 -22.49 -29.91 -3.85
N PRO A 26 -23.19 -31.07 -3.85
CA PRO A 26 -24.33 -31.28 -2.98
C PRO A 26 -23.81 -31.90 -1.68
N PHE A 27 -23.51 -31.08 -0.67
CA PHE A 27 -23.26 -31.57 0.67
C PHE A 27 -24.23 -30.94 1.67
N LEU A 28 -25.25 -31.75 2.00
CA LEU A 28 -26.01 -31.76 3.26
C LEU A 28 -26.45 -30.40 3.81
N SER A 29 -27.66 -30.00 3.42
CA SER A 29 -28.48 -29.00 4.09
C SER A 29 -28.86 -29.47 5.50
N SER A 30 -28.12 -29.01 6.51
CA SER A 30 -28.60 -28.93 7.88
C SER A 30 -29.05 -27.49 8.14
N PRO A 31 -30.25 -27.23 8.69
CA PRO A 31 -30.69 -25.87 8.96
C PRO A 31 -30.01 -25.42 10.26
N ALA A 32 -28.72 -25.07 10.18
CA ALA A 32 -28.12 -24.23 11.19
C ALA A 32 -28.82 -22.88 11.07
N LYS A 33 -29.50 -22.44 12.14
CA LYS A 33 -29.88 -21.04 12.31
C LYS A 33 -28.60 -20.21 12.28
N SER A 34 -28.19 -19.77 11.08
CA SER A 34 -27.08 -18.85 10.90
C SER A 34 -27.59 -17.49 11.34
N THR A 35 -27.32 -17.13 12.60
CA THR A 35 -27.24 -15.72 12.97
C THR A 35 -26.16 -15.15 12.06
N LYS A 36 -26.54 -14.41 11.01
CA LYS A 36 -25.55 -13.79 10.11
C LYS A 36 -24.59 -12.97 10.99
N PRO A 37 -23.27 -13.07 10.78
CA PRO A 37 -22.32 -12.17 11.43
C PRO A 37 -22.75 -10.73 11.14
N SER A 38 -22.74 -9.88 12.16
CA SER A 38 -23.02 -8.46 12.00
C SER A 38 -21.82 -7.80 11.32
N CYS A 39 -21.75 -7.86 10.00
CA CYS A 39 -20.67 -7.24 9.23
C CYS A 39 -20.67 -5.72 9.37
N LEU A 40 -19.49 -5.12 9.42
CA LEU A 40 -19.32 -3.68 9.17
C LEU A 40 -19.82 -3.35 7.75
N SER A 41 -20.75 -2.40 7.65
CA SER A 41 -21.22 -1.91 6.36
C SER A 41 -20.12 -1.07 5.70
N GLY A 42 -19.54 -1.58 4.61
CA GLY A 42 -18.47 -0.92 3.87
C GLY A 42 -18.65 -1.04 2.37
N ASN A 43 -18.27 0.00 1.63
CA ASN A 43 -18.24 -0.02 0.17
C ASN A 43 -16.77 -0.02 -0.28
N ILE A 44 -16.26 -1.21 -0.60
CA ILE A 44 -14.85 -1.41 -0.98
C ILE A 44 -14.54 -0.65 -2.28
N ASP A 45 -15.45 -0.67 -3.25
CA ASP A 45 -15.25 0.02 -4.54
C ASP A 45 -15.05 1.52 -4.34
N LEU A 46 -15.87 2.14 -3.48
CA LEU A 46 -15.72 3.54 -3.11
C LEU A 46 -14.37 3.80 -2.44
N TRP A 47 -13.95 2.94 -1.52
CA TRP A 47 -12.66 3.10 -0.84
C TRP A 47 -11.47 2.99 -1.78
N VAL A 48 -11.51 2.03 -2.70
CA VAL A 48 -10.47 1.84 -3.72
C VAL A 48 -10.42 3.03 -4.67
N GLU A 49 -11.57 3.51 -5.13
CA GLU A 49 -11.65 4.70 -5.99
C GLU A 49 -11.09 5.94 -5.28
N GLN A 50 -11.52 6.20 -4.04
CA GLN A 50 -11.04 7.33 -3.24
C GLN A 50 -9.54 7.23 -2.94
N GLU A 51 -9.03 6.03 -2.67
CA GLU A 51 -7.60 5.79 -2.51
C GLU A 51 -6.83 6.13 -3.79
N GLN A 52 -7.30 5.64 -4.94
CA GLN A 52 -6.65 5.91 -6.22
C GLN A 52 -6.63 7.41 -6.52
N GLN A 53 -7.76 8.10 -6.34
CA GLN A 53 -7.85 9.55 -6.50
C GLN A 53 -6.88 10.27 -5.55
N TYR A 54 -6.79 9.82 -4.30
CA TYR A 54 -5.88 10.40 -3.33
C TYR A 54 -4.42 10.21 -3.71
N GLN A 55 -4.03 9.03 -4.20
CA GLN A 55 -2.65 8.78 -4.65
C GLN A 55 -2.26 9.68 -5.83
N GLN A 56 -3.19 9.94 -6.74
CA GLN A 56 -2.98 10.79 -7.92
C GLN A 56 -3.03 12.30 -7.58
N ALA A 57 -3.73 12.67 -6.51
CA ALA A 57 -3.86 14.05 -6.06
C ALA A 57 -2.53 14.64 -5.54
N GLN A 58 -2.40 15.96 -5.63
CA GLN A 58 -1.24 16.70 -5.11
C GLN A 58 -1.68 17.79 -4.12
N GLY A 59 -0.83 18.07 -3.14
CA GLY A 59 -0.93 19.23 -2.24
C GLY A 59 -2.34 19.48 -1.68
N SER A 60 -2.98 20.57 -2.12
CA SER A 60 -4.29 21.01 -1.65
C SER A 60 -5.40 19.99 -1.85
N ALA A 61 -5.41 19.27 -2.97
CA ALA A 61 -6.45 18.28 -3.27
C ALA A 61 -6.42 17.11 -2.27
N LYS A 62 -5.22 16.65 -1.86
CA LYS A 62 -5.09 15.63 -0.80
C LYS A 62 -5.66 16.12 0.53
N ASN A 63 -5.38 17.36 0.90
CA ASN A 63 -5.86 17.94 2.14
C ASN A 63 -7.39 18.09 2.13
N GLU A 64 -7.98 18.44 0.99
CA GLU A 64 -9.41 18.53 0.81
C GLU A 64 -10.10 17.17 0.96
N MET A 65 -9.54 16.11 0.35
CA MET A 65 -10.06 14.74 0.53
C MET A 65 -9.98 14.27 1.99
N LEU A 66 -8.88 14.57 2.69
CA LEU A 66 -8.77 14.25 4.13
C LEU A 66 -9.80 15.04 4.95
N LYS A 67 -10.00 16.32 4.65
CA LYS A 67 -10.99 17.16 5.31
C LYS A 67 -12.40 16.63 5.09
N GLN A 68 -12.74 16.27 3.85
CA GLN A 68 -14.03 15.68 3.50
C GLN A 68 -14.29 14.38 4.27
N ALA A 69 -13.29 13.49 4.36
CA ALA A 69 -13.40 12.25 5.11
C ALA A 69 -13.62 12.49 6.62
N ILE A 70 -13.00 13.54 7.18
CA ILE A 70 -13.20 13.96 8.58
C ILE A 70 -14.61 14.52 8.78
N GLU A 71 -15.05 15.47 7.94
CA GLU A 71 -16.35 16.14 8.05
C GLU A 71 -17.52 15.20 7.82
N SER A 72 -17.33 14.20 6.96
CA SER A 72 -18.35 13.18 6.67
C SER A 72 -18.34 12.00 7.66
N GLU A 73 -17.49 12.07 8.70
CA GLU A 73 -17.28 11.01 9.70
C GLU A 73 -16.95 9.62 9.10
N GLN A 74 -16.39 9.59 7.90
CA GLN A 74 -16.02 8.36 7.19
C GLN A 74 -14.67 7.85 7.71
N LYS A 75 -14.68 7.27 8.91
CA LYS A 75 -13.47 6.80 9.58
C LYS A 75 -12.67 5.79 8.74
N ALA A 76 -13.36 4.88 8.05
CA ALA A 76 -12.71 3.86 7.22
C ALA A 76 -11.98 4.49 6.04
N THR A 77 -12.65 5.40 5.32
CA THR A 77 -12.04 6.21 4.27
C THR A 77 -10.84 6.98 4.80
N LEU A 78 -10.99 7.68 5.94
CA LEU A 78 -9.89 8.44 6.53
C LEU A 78 -8.69 7.54 6.88
N ALA A 79 -8.93 6.36 7.46
CA ALA A 79 -7.86 5.40 7.77
C ALA A 79 -7.12 4.97 6.48
N ILE A 80 -7.87 4.66 5.42
CA ILE A 80 -7.31 4.24 4.13
C ILE A 80 -6.51 5.38 3.48
N LEU A 81 -7.04 6.60 3.43
CA LEU A 81 -6.32 7.75 2.87
C LEU A 81 -5.04 8.09 3.67
N LEU A 82 -5.04 7.85 4.98
CA LEU A 82 -3.88 8.08 5.82
C LEU A 82 -2.84 6.94 5.76
N SER A 83 -3.23 5.74 5.32
CA SER A 83 -2.35 4.55 5.23
C SER A 83 -1.37 4.53 4.06
N GLN A 84 -1.33 5.58 3.24
CA GLN A 84 -0.55 5.61 2.01
C GLN A 84 0.96 5.68 2.27
N PRO A 85 1.78 5.00 1.46
CA PRO A 85 3.23 4.91 1.70
C PRO A 85 3.96 6.24 1.61
N GLY A 86 3.43 7.20 0.86
CA GLY A 86 3.98 8.56 0.78
C GLY A 86 3.61 9.48 1.95
N ASN A 87 2.77 9.02 2.89
CA ASN A 87 2.36 9.83 4.03
C ASN A 87 3.43 9.87 5.12
N THR A 88 3.30 10.86 6.00
CA THR A 88 4.18 11.03 7.15
C THR A 88 3.95 9.93 8.19
N THR A 89 4.98 9.65 9.01
CA THR A 89 4.85 8.68 10.12
C THR A 89 3.72 9.05 11.09
N ALA A 90 3.46 10.34 11.32
CA ALA A 90 2.35 10.78 12.15
C ALA A 90 0.98 10.42 11.56
N GLN A 91 0.83 10.54 10.23
CA GLN A 91 -0.38 10.14 9.52
C GLN A 91 -0.56 8.63 9.52
N LEU A 92 0.51 7.85 9.30
CA LEU A 92 0.46 6.38 9.37
C LEU A 92 0.06 5.90 10.78
N LYS A 93 0.62 6.50 11.84
CA LYS A 93 0.20 6.20 13.22
C LYS A 93 -1.27 6.52 13.47
N LYS A 94 -1.75 7.65 12.94
CA LYS A 94 -3.18 8.01 13.03
C LYS A 94 -4.05 7.01 12.27
N SER A 95 -3.62 6.54 11.11
CA SER A 95 -4.30 5.49 10.34
C SER A 95 -4.42 4.19 11.13
N ILE A 96 -3.32 3.71 11.71
CA ILE A 96 -3.27 2.53 12.60
C ILE A 96 -4.28 2.68 13.75
N ALA A 97 -4.26 3.81 14.45
CA ALA A 97 -5.19 4.08 15.55
C ALA A 97 -6.66 4.17 15.12
N LEU A 98 -6.94 4.50 13.84
CA LEU A 98 -8.29 4.45 13.29
C LEU A 98 -8.70 3.01 12.97
N PHE A 99 -7.81 2.21 12.40
CA PHE A 99 -8.09 0.80 12.13
C PHE A 99 -8.37 0.00 13.41
N GLU A 100 -7.66 0.31 14.48
CA GLU A 100 -7.86 -0.29 15.81
C GLU A 100 -9.24 0.00 16.42
N GLN A 101 -9.94 1.06 15.97
CA GLN A 101 -11.30 1.37 16.44
C GLN A 101 -12.38 0.51 15.80
N PHE A 102 -12.08 -0.25 14.74
CA PHE A 102 -13.07 -1.11 14.07
C PHE A 102 -13.16 -2.51 14.68
N ASP A 103 -12.37 -2.82 15.72
CA ASP A 103 -12.35 -4.14 16.39
C ASP A 103 -12.27 -5.30 15.38
N LEU A 104 -11.42 -5.16 14.36
CA LEU A 104 -11.32 -6.12 13.25
C LEU A 104 -10.93 -7.51 13.77
N ASN A 105 -11.75 -8.51 13.44
CA ASN A 105 -11.46 -9.90 13.73
C ASN A 105 -10.24 -10.37 12.91
N GLN A 106 -9.41 -11.25 13.47
CA GLN A 106 -8.29 -11.87 12.76
C GLN A 106 -8.73 -12.76 11.61
N ASN A 107 -9.92 -13.36 11.71
CA ASN A 107 -10.54 -14.17 10.66
C ASN A 107 -11.92 -13.59 10.33
N PRO A 108 -11.97 -12.45 9.61
CA PRO A 108 -13.23 -11.80 9.27
C PRO A 108 -14.02 -12.66 8.27
N GLU A 109 -15.32 -12.79 8.49
CA GLU A 109 -16.22 -13.50 7.58
C GLU A 109 -16.71 -12.61 6.42
N CYS A 110 -16.54 -11.30 6.54
CA CYS A 110 -17.08 -10.30 5.62
C CYS A 110 -15.95 -9.63 4.82
N ASP A 111 -16.15 -9.50 3.50
CA ASP A 111 -15.14 -8.95 2.58
C ASP A 111 -14.65 -7.55 2.98
N ALA A 112 -15.56 -6.68 3.46
CA ALA A 112 -15.20 -5.32 3.87
C ALA A 112 -14.26 -5.32 5.09
N GLU A 113 -14.51 -6.17 6.07
CA GLU A 113 -13.65 -6.31 7.26
C GLU A 113 -12.32 -6.97 6.89
N GLN A 114 -12.36 -7.97 6.01
CA GLN A 114 -11.14 -8.58 5.45
C GLN A 114 -10.28 -7.55 4.73
N TYR A 115 -10.90 -6.69 3.91
CA TYR A 115 -10.21 -5.60 3.24
C TYR A 115 -9.57 -4.64 4.25
N LEU A 116 -10.32 -4.18 5.26
CA LEU A 116 -9.78 -3.29 6.28
C LEU A 116 -8.66 -3.93 7.09
N LEU A 117 -8.72 -5.24 7.38
CA LEU A 117 -7.67 -5.97 8.08
C LEU A 117 -6.38 -6.02 7.25
N VAL A 118 -6.50 -6.33 5.95
CA VAL A 118 -5.36 -6.31 5.02
C VAL A 118 -4.75 -4.90 4.98
N ARG A 119 -5.58 -3.86 4.91
CA ARG A 119 -5.13 -2.45 4.94
C ARG A 119 -4.44 -2.08 6.24
N TYR A 120 -4.92 -2.58 7.38
CA TYR A 120 -4.28 -2.38 8.68
C TYR A 120 -2.86 -2.96 8.69
N HIS A 121 -2.70 -4.23 8.30
CA HIS A 121 -1.38 -4.88 8.24
C HIS A 121 -0.46 -4.23 7.21
N TYR A 122 -0.99 -3.84 6.05
CA TYR A 122 -0.25 -3.05 5.08
C TYR A 122 0.31 -1.76 5.69
N THR A 123 -0.51 -1.02 6.45
CA THR A 123 -0.10 0.22 7.10
C THR A 123 1.02 0.00 8.12
N GLN A 124 0.92 -1.07 8.92
CA GLN A 124 1.96 -1.46 9.86
C GLN A 124 3.28 -1.77 9.14
N ALA A 125 3.23 -2.55 8.05
CA ALA A 125 4.39 -2.89 7.25
C ALA A 125 5.05 -1.66 6.61
N VAL A 126 4.25 -0.72 6.07
CA VAL A 126 4.73 0.56 5.54
C VAL A 126 5.45 1.36 6.63
N MET A 127 4.89 1.44 7.84
CA MET A 127 5.53 2.14 8.95
C MET A 127 6.87 1.51 9.33
N THR A 128 6.94 0.18 9.43
CA THR A 128 8.19 -0.54 9.70
C THR A 128 9.23 -0.29 8.61
N LEU A 129 8.82 -0.32 7.34
CA LEU A 129 9.70 -0.04 6.22
C LEU A 129 10.25 1.39 6.26
N GLN A 130 9.40 2.38 6.57
CA GLN A 130 9.82 3.78 6.68
C GLN A 130 10.86 3.97 7.81
N GLN A 131 10.69 3.28 8.93
CA GLN A 131 11.66 3.30 10.03
C GLN A 131 12.98 2.66 9.64
N ALA A 132 12.95 1.50 8.96
CA ALA A 132 14.15 0.83 8.49
C ALA A 132 14.94 1.69 7.48
N LEU A 133 14.24 2.33 6.53
CA LEU A 133 14.86 3.25 5.57
C LEU A 133 15.53 4.45 6.26
N ASN A 134 14.86 5.06 7.23
CA ASN A 134 15.43 6.18 8.00
C ASN A 134 16.71 5.77 8.75
N ASN A 135 16.70 4.58 9.37
CA ASN A 135 17.87 4.07 10.08
C ASN A 135 19.03 3.77 9.12
N ALA A 136 18.75 3.13 7.98
CA ALA A 136 19.75 2.85 6.95
C ALA A 136 20.37 4.14 6.38
N ASP A 137 19.57 5.20 6.18
CA ASP A 137 20.07 6.50 5.73
C ASP A 137 20.98 7.18 6.76
N LEU A 138 20.67 7.05 8.05
CA LEU A 138 21.52 7.55 9.13
C LEU A 138 22.86 6.81 9.18
N GLU A 139 22.83 5.48 9.09
CA GLU A 139 24.03 4.63 9.06
C GLU A 139 24.90 4.96 7.84
N ARG A 140 24.30 5.07 6.65
CA ARG A 140 25.00 5.46 5.43
C ARG A 140 25.70 6.82 5.57
N LYS A 141 25.04 7.80 6.19
CA LYS A 141 25.65 9.13 6.43
C LYS A 141 26.83 9.05 7.39
N ALA A 142 26.72 8.26 8.47
CA ALA A 142 27.80 8.06 9.43
C ALA A 142 29.01 7.39 8.75
N LEU A 143 28.79 6.30 8.00
CA LEU A 143 29.84 5.61 7.27
C LEU A 143 30.49 6.49 6.20
N SER A 144 29.74 7.36 5.53
CA SER A 144 30.32 8.31 4.57
C SER A 144 31.24 9.30 5.26
N ALA A 145 30.85 9.84 6.42
CA ALA A 145 31.67 10.77 7.18
C ALA A 145 32.96 10.11 7.70
N GLU A 146 32.89 8.86 8.16
CA GLU A 146 34.06 8.08 8.57
C GLU A 146 35.00 7.84 7.40
N ARG A 147 34.46 7.42 6.25
CA ARG A 147 35.24 7.23 5.03
C ARG A 147 35.96 8.51 4.60
N ASP A 148 35.31 9.67 4.69
CA ASP A 148 35.93 10.95 4.34
C ASP A 148 37.05 11.33 5.32
N LYS A 149 36.88 11.05 6.62
CA LYS A 149 37.93 11.24 7.62
C LYS A 149 39.15 10.33 7.34
N LEU A 150 38.92 9.06 7.03
CA LEU A 150 39.99 8.11 6.70
C LEU A 150 40.74 8.55 5.45
N LYS A 151 40.04 9.03 4.42
CA LYS A 151 40.68 9.60 3.21
C LYS A 151 41.61 10.77 3.55
N GLN A 152 41.15 11.70 4.38
CA GLN A 152 41.99 12.83 4.80
C GLN A 152 43.24 12.37 5.57
N GLN A 153 43.12 11.36 6.43
CA GLN A 153 44.26 10.79 7.15
C GLN A 153 45.26 10.12 6.19
N ILE A 154 44.77 9.34 5.23
CA ILE A 154 45.61 8.72 4.20
C ILE A 154 46.35 9.81 3.42
N GLU A 155 45.64 10.83 2.93
CA GLU A 155 46.26 11.94 2.19
C GLU A 155 47.33 12.66 3.00
N ALA A 156 47.10 12.91 4.30
CA ALA A 156 48.08 13.52 5.19
C ALA A 156 49.31 12.63 5.38
N LEU A 157 49.12 11.33 5.62
CA LEU A 157 50.22 10.37 5.76
C LEU A 157 51.03 10.23 4.46
N THR A 158 50.36 10.16 3.31
CA THR A 158 51.00 10.11 1.99
C THR A 158 51.81 11.37 1.71
N ARG A 159 51.38 12.56 2.16
CA ARG A 159 52.20 13.78 2.06
C ARG A 159 53.47 13.68 2.89
N ILE A 160 53.35 13.25 4.15
CA ILE A 160 54.49 13.07 5.06
C ILE A 160 55.50 12.06 4.48
N GLU A 161 55.03 10.94 3.95
CA GLU A 161 55.89 9.93 3.31
C GLU A 161 56.67 10.50 2.13
N ASN A 162 56.01 11.27 1.27
CA ASN A 162 56.66 11.93 0.12
C ASN A 162 57.69 12.98 0.55
N GLU A 163 57.46 13.68 1.66
CA GLU A 163 58.42 14.63 2.23
C GLU A 163 59.65 13.93 2.84
N LEU A 164 59.47 12.78 3.49
CA LEU A 164 60.55 11.97 4.07
C LEU A 164 61.39 11.22 3.03
N SER A 165 60.80 10.88 1.88
CA SER A 165 61.47 10.12 0.82
C SER A 165 62.31 10.99 -0.14
N ARG A 166 62.35 12.31 0.09
CA ARG A 166 63.16 13.29 -0.65
C ARG A 166 64.42 13.65 0.13
#